data_AF-A0A1I6QE70-F1
#
_entry.id   AF-A0A1I6QE70-F1
#
_cell.length_a   1.000
_cell.length_b   1.000
_cell.length_c   1.000
_cell.angle_alpha   90.00
_cell.angle_beta   90.00
_cell.angle_gamma   90.00
#
_symmetry.space_group_name_H-M   'P 1'
#
loop_
_entity.id
_entity.type
_entity.pdbx_description
1 polymer ?
#
loop_
_entity_poly.entity_id
_entity_poly.type
_entity_poly.pdbx_seq_one_letter_code
_entity_poly.pdbx_strand_id
1 'polypeptide(L)'
;MDAATLREGTPKLSDRARDAIRDQIISGDLPMGSALRESELATSLGMSKIPVREALVQLECEGMITTRPNRSPRVFEMSQDDISSLGELREMLETEALRLAIARNALPLATRLREITGQMTEALATRDARSYKLLDNVFHHAIFAECGNVYLEKTHHMLSFRIQALRNKLSREHELNERSLAEHQHLAALVAQGDIAAAETLMRSHIRDTTQNYLAQESAASAAPRPPARVMQAEMERFAEDAMAAAGCDAPTRAAVVRALSHASSLGVDTHGYRLLPHYLEGFTKGRLNPAPEVRFLRESAGAALLDGDDAHGARATYAAVDKAVALARASGSGAVAIRASSHFGAAGAYARAIAEEGLLGFCFCNSDSFVRLHGGAQKFHGTNPISMAGPAGENEEPWLFDMATSAIPFNKVQLSRALGIELPADTASNALGENVTDPELAEMLAPLGGEFGYKGAGLAGISEILSTALSGAPLSFELPGMISDDMATPRGLGAFVMAFDPAAFAGLEIFTDTIRRYRNAIRGSSAAQGAEVMAAGDREWAEGKRRALQGMTLDQTAVEALTRFAQEKGIPPLEVVGS
;
A
#
# COMPACT_ATOMS: atom_id res chain seq x y z
N MET A 1 26.39 -55.69 28.45
CA MET A 1 25.74 -54.38 28.34
C MET A 1 26.85 -53.35 28.32
N ASP A 2 27.06 -52.67 27.20
CA ASP A 2 27.76 -51.39 27.21
C ASP A 2 27.16 -50.46 26.16
N ALA A 3 27.06 -49.20 26.56
CA ALA A 3 26.15 -48.20 26.04
C ALA A 3 26.85 -47.36 24.97
N ALA A 4 26.55 -47.64 23.69
CA ALA A 4 26.97 -46.80 22.58
C ALA A 4 25.96 -46.87 21.42
N THR A 5 24.71 -46.49 21.70
CA THR A 5 23.74 -46.13 20.65
C THR A 5 22.89 -44.94 21.12
N LEU A 6 23.17 -43.80 20.47
CA LEU A 6 22.22 -42.74 20.07
C LEU A 6 21.49 -41.96 21.18
N ARG A 7 22.09 -40.84 21.58
CA ARG A 7 21.36 -39.65 22.04
C ARG A 7 21.17 -38.70 20.84
N GLU A 8 20.09 -38.85 20.09
CA GLU A 8 19.53 -37.71 19.35
C GLU A 8 18.86 -36.81 20.39
N GLY A 9 19.62 -35.83 20.89
CA GLY A 9 19.15 -34.86 21.87
C GLY A 9 18.26 -33.81 21.21
N THR A 10 17.16 -33.45 21.87
CA THR A 10 16.34 -32.28 21.54
C THR A 10 17.23 -31.06 21.26
N PRO A 11 17.04 -30.34 20.13
CA PRO A 11 17.86 -29.19 19.77
C PRO A 11 17.82 -28.11 20.86
N LYS A 12 18.94 -27.42 21.09
CA LYS A 12 19.02 -26.37 22.11
C LYS A 12 18.02 -25.26 21.79
N LEU A 13 17.51 -24.59 22.82
CA LEU A 13 16.58 -23.46 22.63
C LEU A 13 17.22 -22.32 21.83
N SER A 14 18.53 -22.10 21.96
CA SER A 14 19.26 -21.11 21.15
C SER A 14 19.38 -21.52 19.68
N ASP A 15 19.55 -22.81 19.36
CA ASP A 15 19.52 -23.30 17.97
C ASP A 15 18.13 -23.09 17.34
N ARG A 16 17.07 -23.42 18.09
CA ARG A 16 15.68 -23.19 17.64
C ARG A 16 15.37 -21.71 17.44
N ALA A 17 15.84 -20.84 18.34
CA ALA A 17 15.67 -19.39 18.20
C ALA A 17 16.44 -18.85 16.99
N ARG A 18 17.68 -19.32 16.76
CA ARG A 18 18.48 -18.95 15.59
C ARG A 18 17.77 -19.34 14.31
N ASP A 19 17.33 -20.58 14.19
CA ASP A 19 16.70 -21.09 12.96
C ASP A 19 15.38 -20.35 12.68
N ALA A 20 14.58 -20.06 13.71
CA ALA A 20 13.34 -19.28 13.54
C ALA A 20 13.59 -17.81 13.12
N ILE A 21 14.60 -17.14 13.69
CA ILE A 21 14.97 -15.78 13.27
C ILE A 21 15.56 -15.81 11.86
N ARG A 22 16.38 -16.81 11.53
CA ARG A 22 16.91 -17.04 10.19
C ARG A 22 15.77 -17.17 9.18
N ASP A 23 14.77 -17.99 9.47
CA ASP A 23 13.63 -18.22 8.58
C ASP A 23 12.83 -16.93 8.34
N GLN A 24 12.68 -16.08 9.37
CA GLN A 24 12.02 -14.78 9.26
C GLN A 24 12.84 -13.76 8.45
N ILE A 25 14.18 -13.76 8.58
CA ILE A 25 15.05 -12.94 7.73
C ILE A 25 14.96 -13.40 6.28
N ILE A 26 15.00 -14.71 6.07
CA ILE A 26 14.92 -15.32 4.74
C ILE A 26 13.57 -15.01 4.11
N SER A 27 12.45 -15.24 4.79
CA SER A 27 11.09 -15.01 4.28
C SER A 27 10.80 -13.53 3.96
N GLY A 28 11.55 -12.63 4.59
CA GLY A 28 11.37 -11.18 4.51
C GLY A 28 10.45 -10.62 5.60
N ASP A 29 10.01 -11.46 6.56
CA ASP A 29 9.27 -11.00 7.75
C ASP A 29 10.14 -10.11 8.65
N LEU A 30 11.46 -10.31 8.61
CA LEU A 30 12.49 -9.41 9.16
C LEU A 30 13.30 -8.81 8.00
N PRO A 31 12.95 -7.61 7.50
CA PRO A 31 13.58 -7.02 6.31
C PRO A 31 15.07 -6.74 6.50
N MET A 32 15.84 -6.72 5.40
CA MET A 32 17.23 -6.23 5.39
C MET A 32 17.31 -4.82 5.99
N GLY A 33 18.30 -4.59 6.84
CA GLY A 33 18.47 -3.33 7.58
C GLY A 33 17.58 -3.17 8.83
N SER A 34 16.54 -3.98 9.02
CA SER A 34 15.66 -3.89 10.21
C SER A 34 16.41 -4.17 11.52
N ALA A 35 15.98 -3.53 12.60
CA ALA A 35 16.55 -3.75 13.94
C ALA A 35 15.93 -4.97 14.63
N LEU A 36 16.77 -5.82 15.20
CA LEU A 36 16.41 -7.03 15.92
C LEU A 36 16.51 -6.77 17.42
N ARG A 37 15.36 -6.60 18.08
CA ARG A 37 15.30 -6.36 19.52
C ARG A 37 15.11 -7.68 20.26
N GLU A 38 16.02 -8.00 21.18
CA GLU A 38 16.02 -9.24 21.95
C GLU A 38 14.69 -9.51 22.68
N SER A 39 14.04 -8.46 23.19
CA SER A 39 12.76 -8.56 23.89
C SER A 39 11.61 -8.97 22.97
N GLU A 40 11.55 -8.41 21.77
CA GLU A 40 10.49 -8.69 20.79
C GLU A 40 10.65 -10.11 20.24
N LEU A 41 11.89 -10.48 19.91
CA LEU A 41 12.22 -11.83 19.46
C LEU A 41 11.92 -12.88 20.54
N ALA A 42 12.27 -12.62 21.81
CA ALA A 42 11.94 -13.51 22.93
C ALA A 42 10.43 -13.73 23.08
N THR A 43 9.65 -12.67 22.99
CA THR A 43 8.17 -12.75 23.03
C THR A 43 7.63 -13.54 21.84
N SER A 44 8.04 -13.20 20.62
CA SER A 44 7.54 -13.86 19.39
C SER A 44 7.85 -15.36 19.34
N LEU A 45 8.99 -15.77 19.89
CA LEU A 45 9.44 -17.17 19.92
C LEU A 45 8.93 -17.94 21.14
N GLY A 46 8.27 -17.27 22.09
CA GLY A 46 7.84 -17.88 23.35
C GLY A 46 9.02 -18.38 24.20
N MET A 47 10.15 -17.68 24.16
CA MET A 47 11.40 -18.06 24.84
C MET A 47 11.90 -16.93 25.76
N SER A 48 12.83 -17.26 26.67
CA SER A 48 13.53 -16.22 27.45
C SER A 48 14.57 -15.48 26.60
N LYS A 49 15.03 -14.32 27.05
CA LYS A 49 16.01 -13.49 26.30
C LYS A 49 17.39 -14.14 26.11
N ILE A 50 17.76 -15.08 26.98
CA ILE A 50 19.07 -15.75 26.97
C ILE A 50 19.28 -16.56 25.67
N PRO A 51 18.42 -17.53 25.31
CA PRO A 51 18.57 -18.27 24.05
C PRO A 51 18.48 -17.38 22.81
N VAL A 52 17.69 -16.30 22.86
CA VAL A 52 17.61 -15.32 21.77
C VAL A 52 18.91 -14.52 21.61
N ARG A 53 19.53 -14.10 22.71
CA ARG A 53 20.82 -13.40 22.66
C ARG A 53 21.92 -14.31 22.12
N GLU A 54 21.96 -15.57 22.54
CA GLU A 54 22.87 -16.57 21.97
C GLU A 54 22.61 -16.79 20.47
N ALA A 55 21.35 -16.85 20.06
CA ALA A 55 20.96 -16.96 18.66
C ALA A 55 21.44 -15.76 17.82
N LEU A 56 21.30 -14.53 18.34
CA LEU A 56 21.78 -13.33 17.67
C LEU A 56 23.31 -13.33 17.50
N VAL A 57 24.06 -13.78 18.50
CA VAL A 57 25.52 -13.93 18.37
C VAL A 57 25.88 -14.95 17.28
N GLN A 58 25.15 -16.07 17.20
CA GLN A 58 25.36 -17.05 16.13
C GLN A 58 25.03 -16.47 14.74
N LEU A 59 23.92 -15.75 14.61
CA LEU A 59 23.53 -15.07 13.36
C LEU A 59 24.51 -13.97 12.96
N GLU A 60 25.16 -13.32 13.92
CA GLU A 60 26.23 -12.35 13.65
C GLU A 60 27.48 -13.06 13.11
N CYS A 61 27.88 -14.19 13.69
CA CYS A 61 28.98 -15.00 13.17
C CYS A 61 28.68 -15.55 11.76
N GLU A 62 27.42 -15.84 11.46
CA GLU A 62 26.95 -16.22 10.12
C GLU A 62 26.88 -15.02 9.17
N GLY A 63 26.98 -13.78 9.67
CA GLY A 63 26.88 -12.57 8.88
C GLY A 63 25.48 -12.27 8.37
N MET A 64 24.45 -12.77 9.07
CA MET A 64 23.02 -12.47 8.84
C MET A 64 22.58 -11.19 9.56
N ILE A 65 23.36 -10.76 10.56
CA ILE A 65 23.08 -9.53 11.30
C ILE A 65 24.38 -8.78 11.55
N THR A 66 24.28 -7.48 11.79
CA THR A 66 25.39 -6.62 12.17
C THR A 66 25.09 -5.97 13.52
N THR A 67 26.01 -6.04 14.47
CA THR A 67 25.89 -5.29 15.72
C THR A 67 26.75 -4.04 15.71
N ARG A 68 26.27 -2.99 16.38
CA ARG A 68 27.05 -1.78 16.67
C ARG A 68 26.98 -1.49 18.17
N PRO A 69 28.03 -0.93 18.80
CA PRO A 69 28.00 -0.59 20.22
C PRO A 69 26.79 0.29 20.57
N ASN A 70 26.09 -0.05 21.66
CA ASN A 70 24.90 0.64 22.17
C ASN A 70 23.71 0.76 21.18
N ARG A 71 23.62 -0.12 20.18
CA ARG A 71 22.46 -0.20 19.27
C ARG A 71 21.99 -1.64 19.15
N SER A 72 20.70 -1.83 18.85
CA SER A 72 20.15 -3.15 18.54
C SER A 72 20.85 -3.74 17.31
N PRO A 73 21.13 -5.06 17.30
CA PRO A 73 21.56 -5.77 16.10
C PRO A 73 20.64 -5.47 14.93
N ARG A 74 21.15 -5.41 13.70
CA ARG A 74 20.34 -5.21 12.50
C ARG A 74 20.53 -6.33 11.51
N VAL A 75 19.47 -6.74 10.82
CA VAL A 75 19.59 -7.62 9.65
C VAL A 75 20.56 -6.99 8.66
N PHE A 76 21.43 -7.80 8.06
CA PHE A 76 22.43 -7.31 7.11
C PHE A 76 21.79 -6.47 5.98
N GLU A 77 22.55 -5.51 5.45
CA GLU A 77 22.24 -4.77 4.24
C GLU A 77 23.27 -5.14 3.16
N MET A 78 22.93 -4.96 1.89
CA MET A 78 23.84 -5.17 0.77
C MET A 78 23.85 -3.91 -0.10
N SER A 79 25.05 -3.37 -0.31
CA SER A 79 25.29 -2.32 -1.30
C SER A 79 25.26 -2.88 -2.73
N GLN A 80 25.24 -2.01 -3.74
CA GLN A 80 25.44 -2.45 -5.14
C GLN A 80 26.74 -3.22 -5.34
N ASP A 81 27.83 -2.80 -4.67
CA ASP A 81 29.12 -3.48 -4.75
C ASP A 81 29.05 -4.87 -4.11
N ASP A 82 28.30 -5.02 -3.01
CA ASP A 82 28.06 -6.33 -2.37
C ASP A 82 27.23 -7.25 -3.27
N ILE A 83 26.19 -6.71 -3.93
CA ILE A 83 25.33 -7.47 -4.86
C ILE A 83 26.15 -7.94 -6.06
N SER A 84 26.96 -7.05 -6.63
CA SER A 84 27.84 -7.37 -7.76
C SER A 84 28.87 -8.45 -7.38
N SER A 85 29.57 -8.25 -6.26
CA SER A 85 30.56 -9.21 -5.75
C SER A 85 29.95 -10.57 -5.42
N LEU A 86 28.74 -10.59 -4.85
CA LEU A 86 28.03 -11.83 -4.58
C LEU A 86 27.61 -12.52 -5.89
N GLY A 87 27.19 -11.75 -6.90
CA GLY A 87 26.88 -12.26 -8.24
C GLY A 87 28.08 -12.94 -8.90
N GLU A 88 29.26 -12.32 -8.85
CA GLU A 88 30.52 -12.91 -9.35
C GLU A 88 30.87 -14.21 -8.62
N LEU A 89 30.77 -14.21 -7.29
CA LEU A 89 31.05 -15.40 -6.48
C LEU A 89 30.06 -16.54 -6.77
N ARG A 90 28.76 -16.22 -6.89
CA ARG A 90 27.73 -17.21 -7.28
C ARG A 90 28.04 -17.82 -8.62
N GLU A 91 28.38 -17.00 -9.62
CA GLU A 91 28.74 -17.47 -10.95
C GLU A 91 29.88 -18.50 -10.88
N MET A 92 30.94 -18.21 -10.12
CA MET A 92 32.07 -19.12 -9.94
C MET A 92 31.67 -20.43 -9.25
N LEU A 93 30.89 -20.37 -8.17
CA LEU A 93 30.55 -21.54 -7.35
C LEU A 93 29.51 -22.43 -8.02
N GLU A 94 28.43 -21.85 -8.54
CA GLU A 94 27.28 -22.58 -9.08
C GLU A 94 27.63 -23.25 -10.42
N THR A 95 28.42 -22.60 -11.28
CA THR A 95 28.85 -23.21 -12.54
C THR A 95 29.80 -24.39 -12.31
N GLU A 96 30.75 -24.26 -11.39
CA GLU A 96 31.67 -25.35 -11.05
C GLU A 96 30.95 -26.50 -10.31
N ALA A 97 30.01 -26.20 -9.41
CA ALA A 97 29.18 -27.22 -8.77
C ALA A 97 28.34 -27.98 -9.80
N LEU A 98 27.72 -27.27 -10.76
CA LEU A 98 26.96 -27.87 -11.85
C LEU A 98 27.82 -28.77 -12.73
N ARG A 99 29.01 -28.30 -13.13
CA ARG A 99 29.99 -29.09 -13.88
C ARG A 99 30.32 -30.40 -13.20
N LEU A 100 30.64 -30.34 -11.90
CA LEU A 100 30.98 -31.51 -11.10
C LEU A 100 29.78 -32.44 -10.91
N ALA A 101 28.59 -31.88 -10.68
CA ALA A 101 27.37 -32.66 -10.46
C ALA A 101 26.94 -33.41 -11.73
N ILE A 102 27.04 -32.78 -12.92
CA ILE A 102 26.84 -33.49 -14.19
C ILE A 102 27.91 -34.57 -14.38
N ALA A 103 29.19 -34.25 -14.17
CA ALA A 103 30.28 -35.19 -14.39
C ALA A 103 30.24 -36.42 -13.45
N ARG A 104 29.70 -36.27 -12.24
CA ARG A 104 29.71 -37.30 -11.19
C ARG A 104 28.38 -37.99 -11.01
N ASN A 105 27.27 -37.26 -11.15
CA ASN A 105 25.93 -37.73 -10.78
C ASN A 105 24.79 -37.16 -11.66
N ALA A 106 24.98 -37.08 -12.97
CA ALA A 106 24.00 -36.48 -13.90
C ALA A 106 22.57 -37.05 -13.81
N LEU A 107 22.42 -38.38 -13.73
CA LEU A 107 21.10 -39.03 -13.75
C LEU A 107 20.26 -38.71 -12.50
N PRO A 108 20.79 -38.86 -11.27
CA PRO A 108 20.09 -38.40 -10.06
C PRO A 108 19.81 -36.90 -10.07
N LEU A 109 20.78 -36.07 -10.45
CA LEU A 109 20.58 -34.61 -10.52
C LEU A 109 19.46 -34.26 -11.51
N ALA A 110 19.50 -34.79 -12.74
CA ALA A 110 18.47 -34.52 -13.75
C ALA A 110 17.07 -34.91 -13.29
N THR A 111 16.95 -36.03 -12.60
CA THR A 111 15.67 -36.48 -12.02
C THR A 111 15.19 -35.48 -10.98
N ARG A 112 16.07 -35.05 -10.07
CA ARG A 112 15.73 -34.12 -9.01
C ARG A 112 15.35 -32.73 -9.53
N LEU A 113 16.11 -32.19 -10.49
CA LEU A 113 15.80 -30.89 -11.09
C LEU A 113 14.47 -30.90 -11.85
N ARG A 114 14.11 -32.03 -12.48
CA ARG A 114 12.81 -32.19 -13.15
C ARG A 114 11.63 -32.21 -12.17
N GLU A 115 11.78 -32.89 -11.03
CA GLU A 115 10.77 -32.87 -9.97
C GLU A 115 10.55 -31.45 -9.44
N ILE A 116 11.63 -30.73 -9.14
CA ILE A 116 11.58 -29.37 -8.60
C ILE A 116 10.94 -28.42 -9.60
N THR A 117 11.34 -28.44 -10.88
CA THR A 117 10.74 -27.58 -11.92
C THR A 117 9.28 -27.91 -12.20
N GLY A 118 8.85 -29.17 -12.02
CA GLY A 118 7.44 -29.55 -12.02
C GLY A 118 6.65 -28.87 -10.90
N GLN A 119 7.18 -28.91 -9.67
CA GLN A 119 6.58 -28.22 -8.52
C GLN A 119 6.59 -26.69 -8.70
N MET A 120 7.65 -26.12 -9.29
CA MET A 120 7.71 -24.69 -9.60
C MET A 120 6.64 -24.28 -10.62
N THR A 121 6.35 -25.15 -11.60
CA THR A 121 5.29 -24.94 -12.59
C THR A 121 3.92 -24.89 -11.91
N GLU A 122 3.65 -25.80 -10.97
CA GLU A 122 2.41 -25.81 -10.19
C GLU A 122 2.29 -24.56 -9.32
N ALA A 123 3.35 -24.20 -8.58
CA ALA A 123 3.36 -23.00 -7.74
C ALA A 123 3.14 -21.71 -8.55
N LEU A 124 3.69 -21.64 -9.77
CA LEU A 124 3.47 -20.49 -10.65
C LEU A 124 2.02 -20.45 -11.17
N ALA A 125 1.46 -21.60 -11.54
CA ALA A 125 0.07 -21.72 -11.99
C ALA A 125 -0.95 -21.37 -10.91
N THR A 126 -0.68 -21.73 -9.64
CA THR A 126 -1.53 -21.37 -8.49
C THR A 126 -1.23 -19.99 -7.92
N ARG A 127 -0.27 -19.26 -8.50
CA ARG A 127 0.23 -17.97 -8.01
C ARG A 127 0.75 -18.01 -6.56
N ASP A 128 1.24 -19.16 -6.13
CA ASP A 128 1.90 -19.32 -4.82
C ASP A 128 3.36 -18.87 -4.90
N ALA A 129 3.55 -17.55 -4.78
CA ALA A 129 4.88 -16.94 -4.82
C ALA A 129 5.80 -17.47 -3.70
N ARG A 130 5.26 -17.82 -2.52
CA ARG A 130 6.06 -18.30 -1.39
C ARG A 130 6.64 -19.68 -1.69
N SER A 131 5.82 -20.60 -2.20
CA SER A 131 6.29 -21.93 -2.59
C SER A 131 7.26 -21.86 -3.75
N TYR A 132 7.01 -21.00 -4.75
CA TYR A 132 7.94 -20.80 -5.87
C TYR A 132 9.34 -20.40 -5.39
N LYS A 133 9.44 -19.44 -4.46
CA LYS A 133 10.71 -18.98 -3.86
C LYS A 133 11.47 -20.09 -3.15
N LEU A 134 10.77 -20.91 -2.39
CA LEU A 134 11.37 -22.05 -1.70
C LEU A 134 11.94 -23.04 -2.71
N LEU A 135 11.18 -23.34 -3.76
CA LEU A 135 11.56 -24.30 -4.79
C LEU A 135 12.73 -23.81 -5.65
N ASP A 136 12.80 -22.52 -5.96
CA ASP A 136 13.96 -21.89 -6.61
C ASP A 136 15.25 -22.14 -5.79
N ASN A 137 15.20 -21.96 -4.48
CA ASN A 137 16.35 -22.25 -3.62
C ASN A 137 16.69 -23.73 -3.57
N VAL A 138 15.69 -24.60 -3.51
CA VAL A 138 15.86 -26.06 -3.54
C VAL A 138 16.49 -26.51 -4.86
N PHE A 139 16.15 -25.86 -5.99
CA PHE A 139 16.74 -26.12 -7.30
C PHE A 139 18.26 -25.92 -7.29
N HIS A 140 18.72 -24.74 -6.85
CA HIS A 140 20.15 -24.45 -6.79
C HIS A 140 20.87 -25.31 -5.75
N HIS A 141 20.26 -25.55 -4.59
CA HIS A 141 20.83 -26.41 -3.55
C HIS A 141 21.05 -27.86 -4.03
N ALA A 142 20.12 -28.41 -4.83
CA ALA A 142 20.25 -29.75 -5.40
C ALA A 142 21.52 -29.91 -6.25
N ILE A 143 21.93 -28.86 -6.95
CA ILE A 143 23.18 -28.88 -7.75
C ILE A 143 24.40 -29.07 -6.83
N PHE A 144 24.46 -28.36 -5.71
CA PHE A 144 25.55 -28.49 -4.75
C PHE A 144 25.53 -29.82 -4.01
N ALA A 145 24.34 -30.33 -3.64
CA ALA A 145 24.20 -31.64 -2.99
C ALA A 145 24.76 -32.78 -3.88
N GLU A 146 24.55 -32.68 -5.19
CA GLU A 146 24.99 -33.71 -6.15
C GLU A 146 26.40 -33.48 -6.72
N CYS A 147 27.06 -32.36 -6.39
CA CYS A 147 28.39 -32.06 -6.94
C CYS A 147 29.52 -32.93 -6.35
N GLY A 148 29.27 -33.61 -5.23
CA GLY A 148 30.26 -34.45 -4.55
C GLY A 148 31.48 -33.69 -4.04
N ASN A 149 31.40 -32.36 -3.89
CA ASN A 149 32.44 -31.53 -3.29
C ASN A 149 31.90 -30.89 -2.00
N VAL A 150 32.25 -31.50 -0.87
CA VAL A 150 31.79 -31.07 0.46
C VAL A 150 32.15 -29.62 0.79
N TYR A 151 33.22 -29.06 0.20
CA TYR A 151 33.60 -27.67 0.43
C TYR A 151 32.74 -26.71 -0.39
N LEU A 152 32.41 -27.05 -1.65
CA LEU A 152 31.46 -26.24 -2.43
C LEU A 152 30.08 -26.23 -1.79
N GLU A 153 29.60 -27.39 -1.30
CA GLU A 153 28.35 -27.51 -0.58
C GLU A 153 28.34 -26.64 0.69
N LYS A 154 29.39 -26.73 1.52
CA LYS A 154 29.52 -25.91 2.75
C LYS A 154 29.61 -24.42 2.45
N THR A 155 30.37 -24.02 1.42
CA THR A 155 30.47 -22.61 1.03
C THR A 155 29.13 -22.09 0.52
N HIS A 156 28.41 -22.87 -0.29
CA HIS A 156 27.06 -22.50 -0.72
C HIS A 156 26.11 -22.39 0.47
N HIS A 157 26.16 -23.33 1.42
CA HIS A 157 25.33 -23.27 2.62
C HIS A 157 25.56 -21.97 3.42
N MET A 158 26.83 -21.57 3.59
CA MET A 158 27.22 -20.31 4.23
C MET A 158 26.68 -19.07 3.49
N LEU A 159 26.54 -19.10 2.18
CA LEU A 159 26.10 -17.94 1.38
C LEU A 159 24.61 -17.95 1.06
N SER A 160 23.97 -19.11 1.17
CA SER A 160 22.62 -19.38 0.69
C SER A 160 21.63 -18.32 1.16
N PHE A 161 21.61 -18.00 2.44
CA PHE A 161 20.67 -17.03 3.01
C PHE A 161 20.77 -15.63 2.39
N ARG A 162 21.97 -15.15 1.99
CA ARG A 162 22.12 -13.84 1.35
C ARG A 162 21.47 -13.81 -0.02
N ILE A 163 21.64 -14.91 -0.75
CA ILE A 163 21.05 -15.12 -2.06
C ILE A 163 19.52 -15.21 -1.93
N GLN A 164 19.02 -15.92 -0.92
CA GLN A 164 17.59 -16.05 -0.65
C GLN A 164 16.93 -14.72 -0.30
N ALA A 165 17.59 -13.90 0.55
CA ALA A 165 17.10 -12.58 0.90
C ALA A 165 17.00 -11.64 -0.33
N LEU A 166 17.97 -11.70 -1.24
CA LEU A 166 17.92 -10.94 -2.51
C LEU A 166 16.77 -11.42 -3.41
N ARG A 167 16.64 -12.73 -3.61
CA ARG A 167 15.55 -13.35 -4.42
C ARG A 167 14.17 -12.94 -3.94
N ASN A 168 13.99 -12.87 -2.62
CA ASN A 168 12.70 -12.49 -2.04
C ASN A 168 12.29 -11.05 -2.31
N LYS A 169 13.25 -10.14 -2.56
CA LYS A 169 13.01 -8.75 -2.95
C LYS A 169 12.51 -8.61 -4.40
N LEU A 170 13.04 -9.41 -5.34
CA LEU A 170 12.69 -9.35 -6.78
C LEU A 170 11.43 -10.14 -7.19
N SER A 171 11.15 -11.28 -6.55
CA SER A 171 10.22 -12.29 -7.10
C SER A 171 8.72 -11.92 -7.06
N ARG A 172 8.38 -10.63 -6.86
CA ARG A 172 7.00 -10.12 -6.94
C ARG A 172 6.55 -9.87 -8.39
N GLU A 173 7.48 -9.85 -9.34
CA GLU A 173 7.17 -9.70 -10.77
C GLU A 173 6.95 -11.09 -11.40
N HIS A 174 5.70 -11.36 -11.79
CA HIS A 174 5.30 -12.65 -12.37
C HIS A 174 6.12 -13.02 -13.63
N GLU A 175 6.40 -12.02 -14.48
CA GLU A 175 7.17 -12.19 -15.72
C GLU A 175 8.61 -12.67 -15.47
N LEU A 176 9.26 -12.20 -14.40
CA LEU A 176 10.60 -12.65 -14.03
C LEU A 176 10.59 -14.12 -13.58
N ASN A 177 9.55 -14.54 -12.87
CA ASN A 177 9.41 -15.93 -12.42
C ASN A 177 9.12 -16.87 -13.62
N GLU A 178 8.28 -16.47 -14.57
CA GLU A 178 8.05 -17.23 -15.80
C GLU A 178 9.35 -17.46 -16.59
N ARG A 179 10.15 -16.41 -16.75
CA ARG A 179 11.45 -16.51 -17.44
C ARG A 179 12.42 -17.42 -16.69
N SER A 180 12.57 -17.24 -15.38
CA SER A 180 13.43 -18.08 -14.53
C SER A 180 13.03 -19.56 -14.60
N LEU A 181 11.73 -19.86 -14.57
CA LEU A 181 11.22 -21.23 -14.70
C LEU A 181 11.61 -21.86 -16.06
N ALA A 182 11.47 -21.12 -17.16
CA ALA A 182 11.85 -21.59 -18.48
C ALA A 182 13.36 -21.91 -18.55
N GLU A 183 14.20 -21.05 -17.97
CA GLU A 183 15.65 -21.26 -17.87
C GLU A 183 15.98 -22.51 -17.02
N HIS A 184 15.31 -22.70 -15.88
CA HIS A 184 15.49 -23.89 -15.03
C HIS A 184 15.06 -25.20 -15.69
N GLN A 185 13.93 -25.20 -16.42
CA GLN A 185 13.48 -26.35 -17.19
C GLN A 185 14.47 -26.70 -18.30
N HIS A 186 15.00 -25.69 -18.99
CA HIS A 186 16.01 -25.89 -20.02
C HIS A 186 17.31 -26.44 -19.43
N LEU A 187 17.74 -25.94 -18.28
CA LEU A 187 18.91 -26.45 -17.57
C LEU A 187 18.73 -27.92 -17.16
N ALA A 188 17.58 -28.29 -16.62
CA ALA A 188 17.28 -29.69 -16.26
C ALA A 188 17.35 -30.63 -17.48
N ALA A 189 16.95 -30.17 -18.66
CA ALA A 189 17.08 -30.93 -19.91
C ALA A 189 18.54 -31.10 -20.35
N LEU A 190 19.37 -30.05 -20.24
CA LEU A 190 20.81 -30.11 -20.57
C LEU A 190 21.57 -31.05 -19.63
N VAL A 191 21.25 -31.01 -18.33
CA VAL A 191 21.81 -31.94 -17.33
C VAL A 191 21.45 -33.39 -17.67
N ALA A 192 20.22 -33.67 -18.09
CA ALA A 192 19.80 -35.01 -18.50
C ALA A 192 20.53 -35.53 -19.74
N GLN A 193 20.96 -34.63 -20.62
CA GLN A 193 21.75 -34.94 -21.83
C GLN A 193 23.25 -35.06 -21.53
N GLY A 194 23.70 -34.62 -20.36
CA GLY A 194 25.12 -34.57 -19.99
C GLY A 194 25.90 -33.46 -20.71
N ASP A 195 25.22 -32.46 -21.29
CA ASP A 195 25.87 -31.35 -21.99
C ASP A 195 26.37 -30.29 -20.98
N ILE A 196 27.57 -30.52 -20.48
CA ILE A 196 28.22 -29.65 -19.49
C ILE A 196 28.40 -28.22 -20.03
N ALA A 197 28.88 -28.08 -21.28
CA ALA A 197 29.24 -26.77 -21.82
C ALA A 197 28.01 -25.87 -22.02
N ALA A 198 26.92 -26.44 -22.53
CA ALA A 198 25.67 -25.72 -22.67
C ALA A 198 25.05 -25.39 -21.31
N ALA A 199 25.08 -26.33 -20.36
CA ALA A 199 24.52 -26.13 -19.02
C ALA A 199 25.27 -25.03 -18.25
N GLU A 200 26.61 -25.01 -18.31
CA GLU A 200 27.44 -23.94 -17.74
C GLU A 200 27.15 -22.57 -18.35
N THR A 201 26.99 -22.51 -19.67
CA THR A 201 26.70 -21.25 -20.38
C THR A 201 25.34 -20.70 -19.94
N LEU A 202 24.33 -21.56 -19.86
CA LEU A 202 22.99 -21.17 -19.42
C LEU A 202 22.98 -20.70 -17.96
N MET A 203 23.61 -21.46 -17.05
CA MET A 203 23.70 -21.08 -15.64
C MET A 203 24.42 -19.73 -15.45
N ARG A 204 25.49 -19.50 -16.22
CA ARG A 204 26.22 -18.22 -16.20
C ARG A 204 25.33 -17.06 -16.62
N SER A 205 24.56 -17.22 -17.71
CA SER A 205 23.63 -16.20 -18.17
C SER A 205 22.54 -15.92 -17.13
N HIS A 206 21.93 -16.97 -16.60
CA HIS A 206 20.89 -16.89 -15.57
C HIS A 206 21.36 -16.10 -14.33
N ILE A 207 22.55 -16.42 -13.81
CA ILE A 207 23.10 -15.72 -12.64
C ILE A 207 23.35 -14.25 -12.95
N ARG A 208 23.93 -13.92 -14.10
CA ARG A 208 24.20 -12.52 -14.50
C ARG A 208 22.92 -11.72 -14.65
N ASP A 209 21.91 -12.27 -15.30
CA ASP A 209 20.64 -11.61 -15.52
C ASP A 209 19.93 -11.35 -14.18
N THR A 210 19.91 -12.35 -13.27
CA THR A 210 19.34 -12.15 -11.93
C THR A 210 20.11 -11.09 -11.14
N THR A 211 21.45 -11.04 -11.24
CA THR A 211 22.28 -10.01 -10.60
C THR A 211 21.99 -8.61 -11.13
N GLN A 212 21.85 -8.44 -12.44
CA GLN A 212 21.48 -7.14 -13.03
C GLN A 212 20.11 -6.67 -12.56
N ASN A 213 19.14 -7.57 -12.43
CA ASN A 213 17.83 -7.24 -11.89
C ASN A 213 17.91 -6.78 -10.42
N TYR A 214 18.76 -7.41 -9.59
CA TYR A 214 18.99 -6.96 -8.21
C TYR A 214 19.56 -5.54 -8.17
N LEU A 215 20.54 -5.25 -9.04
CA LEU A 215 21.20 -3.94 -9.12
C LEU A 215 20.25 -2.83 -9.61
N ALA A 216 19.42 -3.12 -10.61
CA ALA A 216 18.43 -2.17 -11.12
C ALA A 216 17.44 -1.72 -10.03
N GLN A 217 16.99 -2.65 -9.18
CA GLN A 217 16.10 -2.32 -8.06
C GLN A 217 16.80 -1.55 -6.93
N GLU A 218 18.06 -1.85 -6.63
CA GLU A 218 18.82 -1.11 -5.63
C GLU A 218 19.05 0.33 -6.09
N SER A 219 19.46 0.52 -7.36
CA SER A 219 19.68 1.85 -7.93
C SER A 219 18.41 2.71 -7.94
N ALA A 220 17.23 2.10 -8.19
CA ALA A 220 15.95 2.79 -8.09
C ALA A 220 15.61 3.23 -6.66
N ALA A 221 16.04 2.48 -5.64
CA ALA A 221 15.82 2.79 -4.23
C ALA A 221 16.84 3.81 -3.66
N SER A 222 18.02 3.93 -4.28
CA SER A 222 19.17 4.73 -3.80
C SER A 222 19.26 6.14 -4.43
N ALA A 223 18.49 6.44 -5.48
CA ALA A 223 18.51 7.75 -6.13
C ALA A 223 18.01 8.88 -5.19
N ALA A 224 18.75 9.99 -5.11
CA ALA A 224 18.30 11.20 -4.42
C ALA A 224 16.93 11.65 -4.98
N PRO A 225 15.98 12.08 -4.13
CA PRO A 225 14.64 12.42 -4.58
C PRO A 225 14.71 13.56 -5.59
N ARG A 226 14.30 13.29 -6.83
CA ARG A 226 14.10 14.34 -7.84
C ARG A 226 13.08 15.35 -7.30
N PRO A 227 13.26 16.66 -7.57
CA PRO A 227 12.26 17.65 -7.19
C PRO A 227 10.92 17.26 -7.82
N PRO A 228 9.81 17.40 -7.08
CA PRO A 228 8.52 16.98 -7.60
C PRO A 228 8.09 17.89 -8.76
N ALA A 229 7.47 17.30 -9.77
CA ALA A 229 7.04 18.00 -10.97
C ALA A 229 5.89 18.95 -10.65
N ARG A 230 5.83 20.07 -11.37
CA ARG A 230 4.68 20.98 -11.33
C ARG A 230 3.79 20.77 -12.54
N VAL A 231 2.48 20.76 -12.31
CA VAL A 231 1.49 20.57 -13.37
C VAL A 231 0.37 21.58 -13.19
N MET A 232 -0.07 22.22 -14.27
CA MET A 232 -1.23 23.10 -14.23
C MET A 232 -2.52 22.28 -14.17
N GLN A 233 -3.52 22.77 -13.44
CA GLN A 233 -4.78 22.03 -13.25
C GLN A 233 -5.44 21.67 -14.58
N ALA A 234 -5.53 22.60 -15.52
CA ALA A 234 -6.13 22.34 -16.84
C ALA A 234 -5.41 21.22 -17.62
N GLU A 235 -4.09 21.15 -17.48
CA GLU A 235 -3.29 20.11 -18.14
C GLU A 235 -3.49 18.74 -17.46
N MET A 236 -3.57 18.72 -16.12
CA MET A 236 -3.86 17.50 -15.38
C MET A 236 -5.27 16.98 -15.66
N GLU A 237 -6.25 17.87 -15.77
CA GLU A 237 -7.64 17.54 -16.14
C GLU A 237 -7.71 16.98 -17.57
N ARG A 238 -7.05 17.63 -18.53
CA ARG A 238 -6.94 17.11 -19.91
C ARG A 238 -6.34 15.70 -19.92
N PHE A 239 -5.18 15.52 -19.28
CA PHE A 239 -4.51 14.23 -19.28
C PHE A 239 -5.38 13.15 -18.62
N ALA A 240 -6.04 13.46 -17.51
CA ALA A 240 -6.89 12.50 -16.81
C ALA A 240 -8.11 12.11 -17.65
N GLU A 241 -8.75 13.07 -18.34
CA GLU A 241 -9.81 12.80 -19.30
C GLU A 241 -9.35 11.83 -20.41
N ASP A 242 -8.21 12.12 -21.06
CA ASP A 242 -7.66 11.29 -22.13
C ASP A 242 -7.29 9.88 -21.62
N ALA A 243 -6.63 9.79 -20.47
CA ALA A 243 -6.19 8.54 -19.87
C ALA A 243 -7.36 7.64 -19.47
N MET A 244 -8.39 8.20 -18.85
CA MET A 244 -9.58 7.46 -18.48
C MET A 244 -10.40 7.04 -19.71
N ALA A 245 -10.45 7.88 -20.75
CA ALA A 245 -11.10 7.50 -22.01
C ALA A 245 -10.39 6.30 -22.65
N ALA A 246 -9.06 6.30 -22.65
CA ALA A 246 -8.24 5.17 -23.11
C ALA A 246 -8.35 3.92 -22.22
N ALA A 247 -8.77 4.09 -20.96
CA ALA A 247 -9.14 3.00 -20.05
C ALA A 247 -10.59 2.50 -20.26
N GLY A 248 -11.33 3.06 -21.22
CA GLY A 248 -12.70 2.65 -21.56
C GLY A 248 -13.79 3.32 -20.72
N CYS A 249 -13.46 4.34 -19.93
CA CYS A 249 -14.43 5.00 -19.06
C CYS A 249 -15.45 5.83 -19.84
N ASP A 250 -16.73 5.71 -19.48
CA ASP A 250 -17.79 6.55 -20.03
C ASP A 250 -17.64 8.03 -19.60
N ALA A 251 -18.23 8.94 -20.36
CA ALA A 251 -18.09 10.38 -20.09
C ALA A 251 -18.58 10.79 -18.68
N PRO A 252 -19.69 10.26 -18.15
CA PRO A 252 -20.13 10.58 -16.80
C PRO A 252 -19.16 10.10 -15.70
N THR A 253 -18.53 8.94 -15.86
CA THR A 253 -17.49 8.46 -14.92
C THR A 253 -16.27 9.35 -14.98
N ARG A 254 -15.79 9.69 -16.17
CA ARG A 254 -14.63 10.59 -16.35
C ARG A 254 -14.84 11.94 -15.67
N ALA A 255 -15.95 12.61 -15.98
CA ALA A 255 -16.28 13.90 -15.39
C ALA A 255 -16.33 13.84 -13.85
N ALA A 256 -16.91 12.78 -13.27
CA ALA A 256 -17.00 12.61 -11.83
C ALA A 256 -15.63 12.39 -11.17
N VAL A 257 -14.79 11.52 -11.74
CA VAL A 257 -13.45 11.23 -11.19
C VAL A 257 -12.55 12.44 -11.31
N VAL A 258 -12.50 13.09 -12.48
CA VAL A 258 -11.71 14.31 -12.72
C VAL A 258 -12.13 15.41 -11.75
N ARG A 259 -13.44 15.63 -11.54
CA ARG A 259 -13.94 16.61 -10.55
C ARG A 259 -13.45 16.30 -9.14
N ALA A 260 -13.51 15.04 -8.69
CA ALA A 260 -13.08 14.65 -7.35
C ALA A 260 -11.55 14.78 -7.16
N LEU A 261 -10.77 14.34 -8.16
CA LEU A 261 -9.31 14.44 -8.12
C LEU A 261 -8.83 15.91 -8.17
N SER A 262 -9.45 16.73 -9.03
CA SER A 262 -9.19 18.17 -9.09
C SER A 262 -9.55 18.88 -7.79
N HIS A 263 -10.66 18.52 -7.14
CA HIS A 263 -11.01 19.07 -5.84
C HIS A 263 -9.88 18.82 -4.82
N ALA A 264 -9.45 17.56 -4.66
CA ALA A 264 -8.43 17.21 -3.68
C ALA A 264 -7.06 17.85 -4.01
N SER A 265 -6.62 17.76 -5.27
CA SER A 265 -5.33 18.33 -5.69
C SER A 265 -5.30 19.86 -5.69
N SER A 266 -6.40 20.55 -6.02
CA SER A 266 -6.43 22.01 -5.95
C SER A 266 -6.39 22.51 -4.51
N LEU A 267 -6.97 21.79 -3.56
CA LEU A 267 -7.01 22.16 -2.13
C LEU A 267 -5.82 21.63 -1.31
N GLY A 268 -4.86 20.96 -1.95
CA GLY A 268 -3.67 20.43 -1.29
C GLY A 268 -3.88 19.14 -0.48
N VAL A 269 -4.99 18.45 -0.71
CA VAL A 269 -5.25 17.11 -0.17
C VAL A 269 -4.66 16.06 -1.12
N ASP A 270 -3.36 16.15 -1.38
CA ASP A 270 -2.68 15.40 -2.45
C ASP A 270 -2.78 13.88 -2.30
N THR A 271 -2.97 13.39 -1.07
CA THR A 271 -3.21 11.97 -0.78
C THR A 271 -4.45 11.40 -1.44
N HIS A 272 -5.41 12.25 -1.81
CA HIS A 272 -6.68 11.89 -2.46
C HIS A 272 -6.86 12.57 -3.83
N GLY A 273 -5.80 13.23 -4.32
CA GLY A 273 -5.79 13.91 -5.63
C GLY A 273 -5.19 13.04 -6.74
N TYR A 274 -4.63 13.68 -7.77
CA TYR A 274 -4.14 12.99 -8.98
C TYR A 274 -3.03 11.96 -8.75
N ARG A 275 -2.43 11.92 -7.56
CA ARG A 275 -1.54 10.81 -7.13
C ARG A 275 -2.25 9.44 -7.15
N LEU A 276 -3.58 9.42 -7.05
CA LEU A 276 -4.38 8.19 -7.13
C LEU A 276 -4.79 7.82 -8.56
N LEU A 277 -4.57 8.68 -9.55
CA LEU A 277 -4.96 8.40 -10.94
C LEU A 277 -4.34 7.10 -11.48
N PRO A 278 -3.04 6.79 -11.28
CA PRO A 278 -2.46 5.52 -11.73
C PRO A 278 -3.20 4.30 -11.15
N HIS A 279 -3.56 4.36 -9.88
CA HIS A 279 -4.27 3.29 -9.18
C HIS A 279 -5.69 3.09 -9.74
N TYR A 280 -6.38 4.16 -10.11
CA TYR A 280 -7.71 4.07 -10.72
C TYR A 280 -7.65 3.55 -12.16
N LEU A 281 -6.69 4.02 -12.96
CA LEU A 281 -6.47 3.52 -14.32
C LEU A 281 -6.18 2.01 -14.32
N GLU A 282 -5.38 1.54 -13.36
CA GLU A 282 -5.17 0.10 -13.14
C GLU A 282 -6.46 -0.61 -12.74
N GLY A 283 -7.24 -0.04 -11.82
CA GLY A 283 -8.53 -0.60 -11.38
C GLY A 283 -9.56 -0.74 -12.52
N PHE A 284 -9.65 0.24 -13.42
CA PHE A 284 -10.49 0.13 -14.62
C PHE A 284 -9.96 -0.92 -15.60
N THR A 285 -8.64 -0.94 -15.82
CA THR A 285 -8.01 -1.86 -16.78
C THR A 285 -8.11 -3.32 -16.31
N LYS A 286 -7.98 -3.58 -15.00
CA LYS A 286 -7.99 -4.93 -14.41
C LYS A 286 -9.38 -5.40 -13.98
N GLY A 287 -10.40 -4.53 -14.04
CA GLY A 287 -11.81 -4.91 -13.86
C GLY A 287 -12.39 -4.69 -12.45
N ARG A 288 -11.61 -4.22 -11.48
CA ARG A 288 -12.13 -3.89 -10.14
C ARG A 288 -13.07 -2.68 -10.12
N LEU A 289 -12.91 -1.77 -11.08
CA LEU A 289 -13.78 -0.61 -11.26
C LEU A 289 -14.56 -0.78 -12.56
N ASN A 290 -15.88 -0.67 -12.49
CA ASN A 290 -16.72 -0.64 -13.68
C ASN A 290 -16.51 0.70 -14.42
N PRO A 291 -16.02 0.68 -15.68
CA PRO A 291 -15.74 1.90 -16.45
C PRO A 291 -16.99 2.57 -17.02
N ALA A 292 -18.12 1.85 -17.10
CA ALA A 292 -19.39 2.37 -17.63
C ALA A 292 -20.58 1.86 -16.78
N PRO A 293 -20.65 2.27 -15.49
CA PRO A 293 -21.60 1.72 -14.53
C PRO A 293 -23.02 2.22 -14.77
N GLU A 294 -23.99 1.32 -14.61
CA GLU A 294 -25.41 1.67 -14.61
C GLU A 294 -25.89 1.93 -13.18
N VAL A 295 -25.64 3.15 -12.71
CA VAL A 295 -26.03 3.61 -11.37
C VAL A 295 -27.57 3.62 -11.23
N ARG A 296 -28.11 2.92 -10.22
CA ARG A 296 -29.55 2.72 -10.04
C ARG A 296 -30.02 3.03 -8.62
N PHE A 297 -31.14 3.76 -8.50
CA PHE A 297 -31.83 3.92 -7.23
C PHE A 297 -32.77 2.73 -6.99
N LEU A 298 -32.49 1.94 -5.96
CA LEU A 298 -33.22 0.72 -5.64
C LEU A 298 -34.48 0.98 -4.82
N ARG A 299 -34.43 2.02 -3.98
CA ARG A 299 -35.51 2.44 -3.10
C ARG A 299 -35.50 3.94 -2.99
N GLU A 300 -36.69 4.52 -2.96
CA GLU A 300 -36.89 5.95 -2.79
C GLU A 300 -38.08 6.21 -1.88
N SER A 301 -37.97 7.26 -1.10
CA SER A 301 -39.00 7.80 -0.21
C SER A 301 -38.87 9.32 -0.20
N ALA A 302 -39.78 10.01 0.49
CA ALA A 302 -39.83 11.48 0.48
C ALA A 302 -38.48 12.15 0.80
N GLY A 303 -37.71 11.62 1.75
CA GLY A 303 -36.43 12.20 2.18
C GLY A 303 -35.24 11.24 2.14
N ALA A 304 -35.39 10.04 1.59
CA ALA A 304 -34.31 9.06 1.56
C ALA A 304 -34.30 8.18 0.30
N ALA A 305 -33.10 7.77 -0.14
CA ALA A 305 -32.91 6.81 -1.22
C ALA A 305 -31.77 5.82 -0.93
N LEU A 306 -31.81 4.66 -1.60
CA LEU A 306 -30.72 3.68 -1.64
C LEU A 306 -30.19 3.58 -3.07
N LEU A 307 -28.91 3.83 -3.26
CA LEU A 307 -28.20 3.79 -4.53
C LEU A 307 -27.35 2.52 -4.63
N ASP A 308 -27.50 1.81 -5.75
CA ASP A 308 -26.55 0.80 -6.22
C ASP A 308 -25.57 1.44 -7.20
N GLY A 309 -24.28 1.37 -6.86
CA GLY A 309 -23.20 1.95 -7.65
C GLY A 309 -22.75 1.09 -8.82
N ASP A 310 -23.17 -0.18 -8.94
CA ASP A 310 -22.73 -1.08 -10.01
C ASP A 310 -21.20 -1.19 -10.13
N ASP A 311 -20.52 -1.26 -8.97
CA ASP A 311 -19.07 -1.29 -8.82
C ASP A 311 -18.34 -0.12 -9.50
N ALA A 312 -19.05 1.02 -9.62
CA ALA A 312 -18.50 2.26 -10.13
C ALA A 312 -17.27 2.72 -9.36
N HIS A 313 -16.48 3.59 -10.01
CA HIS A 313 -15.59 4.48 -9.27
C HIS A 313 -16.39 5.29 -8.24
N GLY A 314 -15.88 5.41 -7.01
CA GLY A 314 -16.63 5.99 -5.90
C GLY A 314 -17.15 7.40 -6.14
N ALA A 315 -16.41 8.22 -6.89
CA ALA A 315 -16.87 9.55 -7.29
C ALA A 315 -18.11 9.54 -8.20
N ARG A 316 -18.23 8.56 -9.11
CA ARG A 316 -19.37 8.44 -10.01
C ARG A 316 -20.66 8.13 -9.23
N ALA A 317 -20.60 7.15 -8.32
CA ALA A 317 -21.74 6.81 -7.47
C ALA A 317 -22.08 7.96 -6.49
N THR A 318 -21.07 8.60 -5.90
CA THR A 318 -21.29 9.61 -4.86
C THR A 318 -21.80 10.94 -5.43
N TYR A 319 -21.35 11.38 -6.61
CA TYR A 319 -21.96 12.55 -7.25
C TYR A 319 -23.40 12.31 -7.69
N ALA A 320 -23.73 11.12 -8.20
CA ALA A 320 -25.13 10.76 -8.49
C ALA A 320 -26.00 10.77 -7.20
N ALA A 321 -25.44 10.34 -6.07
CA ALA A 321 -26.09 10.42 -4.77
C ALA A 321 -26.24 11.87 -4.27
N VAL A 322 -25.27 12.74 -4.52
CA VAL A 322 -25.35 14.18 -4.24
C VAL A 322 -26.52 14.80 -5.00
N ASP A 323 -26.62 14.59 -6.31
CA ASP A 323 -27.71 15.14 -7.13
C ASP A 323 -29.08 14.70 -6.59
N LYS A 324 -29.18 13.43 -6.18
CA LYS A 324 -30.40 12.90 -5.56
C LYS A 324 -30.69 13.50 -4.18
N ALA A 325 -29.68 13.63 -3.32
CA ALA A 325 -29.82 14.21 -1.99
C ALA A 325 -30.26 15.68 -2.07
N VAL A 326 -29.71 16.45 -3.02
CA VAL A 326 -30.10 17.83 -3.32
C VAL A 326 -31.57 17.87 -3.74
N ALA A 327 -31.98 17.03 -4.70
CA ALA A 327 -33.35 16.98 -5.18
C ALA A 327 -34.36 16.62 -4.06
N LEU A 328 -34.03 15.64 -3.22
CA LEU A 328 -34.84 15.27 -2.06
C LEU A 328 -34.90 16.42 -1.04
N ALA A 329 -33.76 17.04 -0.70
CA ALA A 329 -33.73 18.15 0.24
C ALA A 329 -34.57 19.35 -0.20
N ARG A 330 -34.58 19.66 -1.51
CA ARG A 330 -35.44 20.71 -2.05
C ARG A 330 -36.93 20.36 -1.96
N ALA A 331 -37.28 19.09 -2.08
CA ALA A 331 -38.66 18.64 -2.01
C ALA A 331 -39.20 18.51 -0.57
N SER A 332 -38.37 18.07 0.37
CA SER A 332 -38.80 17.70 1.73
C SER A 332 -38.06 18.41 2.88
N GLY A 333 -37.14 19.33 2.58
CA GLY A 333 -36.30 20.02 3.56
C GLY A 333 -35.03 19.25 3.97
N SER A 334 -35.01 17.93 3.78
CA SER A 334 -33.81 17.09 3.92
C SER A 334 -33.82 15.93 2.92
N GLY A 335 -32.63 15.45 2.55
CA GLY A 335 -32.43 14.33 1.65
C GLY A 335 -31.24 13.50 2.08
N ALA A 336 -31.40 12.17 2.16
CA ALA A 336 -30.36 11.24 2.56
C ALA A 336 -30.23 10.11 1.53
N VAL A 337 -29.01 9.74 1.15
CA VAL A 337 -28.75 8.68 0.18
C VAL A 337 -27.68 7.75 0.71
N ALA A 338 -28.07 6.49 0.96
CA ALA A 338 -27.12 5.42 1.24
C ALA A 338 -26.63 4.80 -0.08
N ILE A 339 -25.35 4.46 -0.15
CA ILE A 339 -24.68 4.00 -1.36
C ILE A 339 -24.02 2.65 -1.08
N ARG A 340 -24.25 1.66 -1.96
CA ARG A 340 -23.58 0.35 -1.94
C ARG A 340 -22.94 0.06 -3.30
N ALA A 341 -22.16 -1.02 -3.37
CA ALA A 341 -21.47 -1.44 -4.59
C ALA A 341 -20.67 -0.27 -5.20
N SER A 342 -19.97 0.45 -4.32
CA SER A 342 -19.11 1.57 -4.68
C SER A 342 -17.64 1.17 -4.49
N SER A 343 -16.76 2.15 -4.64
CA SER A 343 -15.33 2.00 -4.42
C SER A 343 -14.75 3.24 -3.76
N HIS A 344 -13.42 3.36 -3.72
CA HIS A 344 -12.77 4.54 -3.14
C HIS A 344 -13.18 5.81 -3.89
N PHE A 345 -13.58 6.85 -3.15
CA PHE A 345 -14.18 8.07 -3.71
C PHE A 345 -13.31 9.34 -3.60
N GLY A 346 -12.05 9.24 -3.20
CA GLY A 346 -11.21 10.43 -2.99
C GLY A 346 -11.55 11.17 -1.70
N ALA A 347 -11.46 12.50 -1.72
CA ALA A 347 -11.75 13.35 -0.56
C ALA A 347 -13.26 13.51 -0.34
N ALA A 348 -13.75 13.23 0.87
CA ALA A 348 -15.18 13.35 1.19
C ALA A 348 -15.69 14.80 1.06
N GLY A 349 -14.81 15.79 1.27
CA GLY A 349 -15.06 17.21 1.07
C GLY A 349 -15.54 17.59 -0.32
N ALA A 350 -15.21 16.80 -1.36
CA ALA A 350 -15.65 17.07 -2.73
C ALA A 350 -17.18 17.02 -2.87
N TYR A 351 -17.83 16.14 -2.11
CA TYR A 351 -19.27 15.89 -2.17
C TYR A 351 -20.05 16.80 -1.23
N ALA A 352 -19.53 17.00 0.00
CA ALA A 352 -20.12 17.95 0.93
C ALA A 352 -20.07 19.37 0.35
N ARG A 353 -18.95 19.76 -0.28
CA ARG A 353 -18.81 21.04 -0.97
C ARG A 353 -19.79 21.18 -2.14
N ALA A 354 -19.96 20.12 -2.95
CA ALA A 354 -20.89 20.16 -4.07
C ALA A 354 -22.34 20.42 -3.62
N ILE A 355 -22.75 19.88 -2.48
CA ILE A 355 -24.05 20.19 -1.87
C ILE A 355 -24.11 21.65 -1.40
N ALA A 356 -23.02 22.16 -0.81
CA ALA A 356 -22.94 23.55 -0.36
C ALA A 356 -22.99 24.57 -1.50
N GLU A 357 -22.42 24.23 -2.66
CA GLU A 357 -22.49 25.04 -3.89
C GLU A 357 -23.93 25.16 -4.42
N GLU A 358 -24.79 24.17 -4.14
CA GLU A 358 -26.23 24.23 -4.40
C GLU A 358 -27.01 25.04 -3.35
N GLY A 359 -26.34 25.69 -2.39
CA GLY A 359 -26.97 26.48 -1.35
C GLY A 359 -27.61 25.66 -0.22
N LEU A 360 -27.16 24.42 -0.02
CA LEU A 360 -27.64 23.49 1.00
C LEU A 360 -26.56 23.19 2.05
N LEU A 361 -26.93 22.70 3.23
CA LEU A 361 -25.96 22.13 4.18
C LEU A 361 -25.74 20.66 3.81
N GLY A 362 -24.50 20.30 3.48
CA GLY A 362 -24.13 18.97 3.02
C GLY A 362 -23.26 18.19 3.99
N PHE A 363 -23.47 16.87 4.02
CA PHE A 363 -22.65 15.90 4.73
C PHE A 363 -22.27 14.73 3.82
N CYS A 364 -21.08 14.17 4.02
CA CYS A 364 -20.61 12.97 3.34
C CYS A 364 -19.84 12.07 4.31
N PHE A 365 -20.12 10.76 4.23
CA PHE A 365 -19.52 9.70 5.04
C PHE A 365 -19.15 8.51 4.18
N CYS A 366 -18.15 7.75 4.61
CA CYS A 366 -17.70 6.52 3.94
C CYS A 366 -16.99 5.63 4.95
N ASN A 367 -17.02 4.31 4.75
CA ASN A 367 -16.10 3.41 5.44
C ASN A 367 -14.86 3.11 4.57
N SER A 368 -13.93 2.30 5.05
CA SER A 368 -12.76 1.83 4.27
C SER A 368 -12.24 0.53 4.88
N ASP A 369 -11.31 -0.15 4.22
CA ASP A 369 -10.61 -1.29 4.81
C ASP A 369 -9.93 -0.92 6.15
N SER A 370 -9.84 -1.87 7.07
CA SER A 370 -9.42 -1.59 8.45
C SER A 370 -7.99 -1.06 8.56
N PHE A 371 -7.83 0.12 9.15
CA PHE A 371 -6.54 0.73 9.49
C PHE A 371 -6.42 1.18 10.95
N VAL A 372 -7.56 1.47 11.60
CA VAL A 372 -7.62 2.16 12.89
C VAL A 372 -8.09 1.20 13.97
N ARG A 373 -7.39 1.17 15.11
CA ARG A 373 -7.84 0.40 16.27
C ARG A 373 -8.97 1.09 17.02
N LEU A 374 -9.69 0.32 17.83
CA LEU A 374 -10.55 0.88 18.87
C LEU A 374 -9.73 1.50 20.01
N HIS A 375 -10.38 2.29 20.85
CA HIS A 375 -9.77 2.78 22.09
C HIS A 375 -9.45 1.60 23.02
N GLY A 376 -8.18 1.48 23.44
CA GLY A 376 -7.68 0.31 24.18
C GLY A 376 -7.58 -0.98 23.36
N GLY A 377 -7.81 -0.94 22.05
CA GLY A 377 -7.72 -2.11 21.17
C GLY A 377 -6.30 -2.41 20.69
N ALA A 378 -6.08 -3.63 20.20
CA ALA A 378 -4.81 -4.10 19.63
C ALA A 378 -5.01 -4.75 18.25
N GLN A 379 -6.03 -4.29 17.51
CA GLN A 379 -6.37 -4.81 16.20
C GLN A 379 -6.93 -3.68 15.33
N LYS A 380 -6.57 -3.67 14.04
CA LYS A 380 -7.22 -2.83 13.03
C LYS A 380 -8.71 -3.19 12.98
N PHE A 381 -9.58 -2.20 13.13
CA PHE A 381 -11.02 -2.43 13.25
C PHE A 381 -11.79 -1.58 12.26
N HIS A 382 -11.82 -0.26 12.46
CA HIS A 382 -12.40 0.67 11.50
C HIS A 382 -11.39 1.01 10.41
N GLY A 383 -11.88 1.42 9.25
CA GLY A 383 -11.10 2.23 8.35
C GLY A 383 -10.82 3.64 8.90
N THR A 384 -10.26 4.51 8.09
CA THR A 384 -10.06 5.93 8.47
C THR A 384 -11.36 6.74 8.47
N ASN A 385 -12.43 6.14 7.94
CA ASN A 385 -13.84 6.50 8.04
C ASN A 385 -14.12 8.01 8.10
N PRO A 386 -13.96 8.74 6.98
CA PRO A 386 -14.05 10.18 6.99
C PRO A 386 -15.44 10.70 7.34
N ILE A 387 -15.45 11.93 7.87
CA ILE A 387 -16.64 12.76 8.06
C ILE A 387 -16.37 14.08 7.37
N SER A 388 -17.24 14.47 6.45
CA SER A 388 -17.22 15.80 5.86
C SER A 388 -18.55 16.52 6.00
N MET A 389 -18.47 17.82 6.25
CA MET A 389 -19.60 18.76 6.29
C MET A 389 -19.21 20.06 5.59
N ALA A 390 -20.11 20.58 4.76
CA ALA A 390 -19.96 21.91 4.19
C ALA A 390 -21.28 22.68 4.13
N GLY A 391 -21.19 24.00 4.31
CA GLY A 391 -22.35 24.88 4.25
C GLY A 391 -22.03 26.22 3.58
N PRO A 392 -22.99 26.82 2.86
CA PRO A 392 -22.79 28.08 2.15
C PRO A 392 -22.52 29.23 3.12
N ALA A 393 -21.62 30.15 2.73
CA ALA A 393 -21.26 31.35 3.51
C ALA A 393 -21.79 32.67 2.89
N GLY A 394 -22.58 32.56 1.82
CA GLY A 394 -23.13 33.67 1.05
C GLY A 394 -22.59 33.72 -0.38
N GLU A 395 -23.09 34.65 -1.18
CA GLU A 395 -22.62 34.84 -2.55
C GLU A 395 -21.14 35.23 -2.59
N ASN A 396 -20.39 34.63 -3.52
CA ASN A 396 -18.95 34.90 -3.74
C ASN A 396 -18.04 34.61 -2.52
N GLU A 397 -18.53 33.84 -1.55
CA GLU A 397 -17.78 33.41 -0.37
C GLU A 397 -17.50 31.91 -0.46
N GLU A 398 -16.27 31.51 -0.12
CA GLU A 398 -15.94 30.10 -0.02
C GLU A 398 -16.77 29.44 1.10
N PRO A 399 -17.36 28.24 0.86
CA PRO A 399 -18.10 27.52 1.88
C PRO A 399 -17.27 27.29 3.15
N TRP A 400 -17.95 27.18 4.28
CA TRP A 400 -17.34 26.53 5.44
C TRP A 400 -17.21 25.04 5.09
N LEU A 401 -16.00 24.49 5.12
CA LEU A 401 -15.72 23.11 4.72
C LEU A 401 -14.88 22.41 5.79
N PHE A 402 -15.46 21.40 6.41
CA PHE A 402 -14.78 20.51 7.33
C PHE A 402 -14.70 19.13 6.70
N ASP A 403 -13.50 18.60 6.56
CA ASP A 403 -13.24 17.26 6.03
C ASP A 403 -12.12 16.63 6.84
N MET A 404 -12.42 15.52 7.51
CA MET A 404 -11.50 14.86 8.43
C MET A 404 -11.61 13.34 8.35
N ALA A 405 -10.49 12.65 8.54
CA ALA A 405 -10.50 11.24 8.95
C ALA A 405 -10.84 11.15 10.45
N THR A 406 -11.46 10.05 10.88
CA THR A 406 -11.74 9.82 12.32
C THR A 406 -10.54 9.28 13.10
N SER A 407 -9.45 8.93 12.40
CA SER A 407 -8.12 8.70 12.98
C SER A 407 -7.40 10.01 13.26
N ALA A 408 -6.42 9.98 14.16
CA ALA A 408 -5.65 11.17 14.51
C ALA A 408 -4.81 11.71 13.33
N ILE A 409 -4.31 10.82 12.47
CA ILE A 409 -3.62 11.12 11.21
C ILE A 409 -4.08 10.12 10.13
N PRO A 410 -3.93 10.44 8.83
CA PRO A 410 -4.10 9.45 7.75
C PRO A 410 -2.89 8.51 7.66
N PHE A 411 -3.09 7.29 7.15
CA PHE A 411 -2.02 6.29 7.04
C PHE A 411 -0.84 6.75 6.18
N ASN A 412 -1.10 7.56 5.16
CA ASN A 412 -0.06 8.12 4.28
C ASN A 412 0.93 8.99 5.06
N LYS A 413 0.54 9.56 6.21
CA LYS A 413 1.46 10.29 7.09
C LYS A 413 2.47 9.36 7.76
N VAL A 414 2.07 8.13 8.09
CA VAL A 414 2.98 7.07 8.55
C VAL A 414 3.98 6.71 7.47
N GLN A 415 3.52 6.46 6.24
CA GLN A 415 4.39 6.14 5.10
C GLN A 415 5.39 7.27 4.80
N LEU A 416 4.94 8.53 4.85
CA LEU A 416 5.82 9.69 4.68
C LEU A 416 6.87 9.76 5.79
N SER A 417 6.47 9.55 7.05
CA SER A 417 7.40 9.54 8.18
C SER A 417 8.44 8.43 8.07
N ARG A 418 8.06 7.23 7.59
CA ARG A 418 9.02 6.15 7.26
C ARG A 418 10.03 6.60 6.22
N ALA A 419 9.55 7.12 5.09
CA ALA A 419 10.40 7.55 3.98
C ALA A 419 11.39 8.66 4.38
N LEU A 420 10.97 9.57 5.27
CA LEU A 420 11.80 10.68 5.75
C LEU A 420 12.64 10.34 6.99
N GLY A 421 12.42 9.17 7.61
CA GLY A 421 13.07 8.79 8.86
C GLY A 421 12.74 9.74 10.03
N ILE A 422 11.53 10.30 10.06
CA ILE A 422 11.08 11.23 11.10
C ILE A 422 10.02 10.58 12.00
N GLU A 423 10.04 10.92 13.29
CA GLU A 423 9.05 10.41 14.25
C GLU A 423 7.64 10.91 13.95
N LEU A 424 6.66 10.06 14.28
CA LEU A 424 5.24 10.39 14.32
C LEU A 424 4.92 11.20 15.57
N PRO A 425 3.92 12.10 15.51
CA PRO A 425 3.38 12.70 16.71
C PRO A 425 2.87 11.62 17.67
N ALA A 426 3.00 11.88 18.98
CA ALA A 426 2.49 10.99 20.01
C ALA A 426 0.99 10.71 19.82
N ASP A 427 0.57 9.50 20.24
CA ASP A 427 -0.83 9.06 20.23
C ASP A 427 -1.51 9.02 18.86
N THR A 428 -0.74 8.92 17.77
CA THR A 428 -1.29 8.87 16.41
C THR A 428 -1.28 7.47 15.77
N ALA A 429 -0.42 6.57 16.24
CA ALA A 429 -0.30 5.21 15.75
C ALA A 429 0.08 4.24 16.87
N SER A 430 -0.12 2.94 16.63
CA SER A 430 0.19 1.86 17.56
C SER A 430 0.84 0.67 16.85
N ASN A 431 1.60 -0.13 17.59
CA ASN A 431 2.16 -1.41 17.15
C ASN A 431 1.10 -2.53 17.15
N ALA A 432 1.49 -3.76 16.78
CA ALA A 432 0.62 -4.96 16.84
C ALA A 432 -0.05 -5.19 18.20
N LEU A 433 0.59 -4.77 19.31
CA LEU A 433 0.08 -4.96 20.67
C LEU A 433 -0.90 -3.87 21.10
N GLY A 434 -1.17 -2.88 20.24
CA GLY A 434 -2.03 -1.74 20.56
C GLY A 434 -1.35 -0.64 21.38
N GLU A 435 -0.04 -0.74 21.63
CA GLU A 435 0.74 0.26 22.35
C GLU A 435 1.07 1.43 21.42
N ASN A 436 0.92 2.67 21.90
CA ASN A 436 1.23 3.86 21.11
C ASN A 436 2.72 3.94 20.80
N VAL A 437 3.06 4.25 19.54
CA VAL A 437 4.44 4.38 19.06
C VAL A 437 4.62 5.68 18.29
N THR A 438 5.82 6.27 18.40
CA THR A 438 6.26 7.41 17.60
C THR A 438 7.20 6.99 16.48
N ASP A 439 7.82 5.81 16.58
CA ASP A 439 8.64 5.26 15.50
C ASP A 439 7.70 4.79 14.36
N PRO A 440 7.76 5.40 13.16
CA PRO A 440 6.90 5.01 12.06
C PRO A 440 7.16 3.57 11.58
N GLU A 441 8.34 2.99 11.82
CA GLU A 441 8.62 1.59 11.48
C GLU A 441 7.83 0.61 12.36
N LEU A 442 7.52 1.00 13.60
CA LEU A 442 6.72 0.19 14.53
C LEU A 442 5.21 0.37 14.36
N ALA A 443 4.77 1.36 13.57
CA ALA A 443 3.36 1.70 13.42
C ALA A 443 2.60 0.68 12.53
N GLU A 444 1.81 -0.19 13.13
CA GLU A 444 1.00 -1.16 12.39
C GLU A 444 -0.44 -0.70 12.17
N MET A 445 -0.99 0.04 13.13
CA MET A 445 -2.37 0.54 13.11
C MET A 445 -2.41 2.01 13.53
N LEU A 446 -3.41 2.73 13.03
CA LEU A 446 -3.66 4.11 13.43
C LEU A 446 -4.43 4.17 14.74
N ALA A 447 -4.20 5.23 15.51
CA ALA A 447 -4.99 5.54 16.69
C ALA A 447 -6.22 6.40 16.31
N PRO A 448 -7.36 6.20 16.96
CA PRO A 448 -8.53 7.07 16.78
C PRO A 448 -8.25 8.47 17.33
N LEU A 449 -8.86 9.49 16.73
CA LEU A 449 -8.72 10.87 17.19
C LEU A 449 -9.13 11.03 18.66
N GLY A 450 -8.28 11.71 19.44
CA GLY A 450 -8.58 12.09 20.82
C GLY A 450 -7.54 11.67 21.86
N GLY A 451 -6.49 10.94 21.47
CA GLY A 451 -5.42 10.51 22.38
C GLY A 451 -5.96 9.64 23.51
N GLU A 452 -5.76 10.08 24.77
CA GLU A 452 -6.37 9.47 25.96
C GLU A 452 -7.90 9.38 25.87
N PHE A 453 -8.54 10.32 25.16
CA PHE A 453 -9.98 10.32 24.90
C PHE A 453 -10.35 9.73 23.53
N GLY A 454 -9.48 8.86 22.98
CA GLY A 454 -9.63 8.25 21.65
C GLY A 454 -10.92 7.44 21.45
N TYR A 455 -11.66 7.11 22.51
CA TYR A 455 -12.99 6.53 22.40
C TYR A 455 -13.97 7.46 21.67
N LYS A 456 -13.74 8.79 21.68
CA LYS A 456 -14.53 9.76 20.89
C LYS A 456 -14.29 9.61 19.40
N GLY A 457 -13.02 9.56 18.96
CA GLY A 457 -12.67 9.29 17.56
C GLY A 457 -13.17 7.93 17.08
N ALA A 458 -13.07 6.89 17.93
CA ALA A 458 -13.61 5.58 17.61
C ALA A 458 -15.15 5.60 17.49
N GLY A 459 -15.84 6.38 18.33
CA GLY A 459 -17.29 6.61 18.23
C GLY A 459 -17.68 7.35 16.95
N LEU A 460 -16.92 8.38 16.56
CA LEU A 460 -17.10 9.08 15.28
C LEU A 460 -16.91 8.14 14.09
N ALA A 461 -15.89 7.28 14.12
CA ALA A 461 -15.65 6.27 13.09
C ALA A 461 -16.84 5.30 12.96
N GLY A 462 -17.47 4.94 14.09
CA GLY A 462 -18.67 4.12 14.14
C GLY A 462 -19.90 4.79 13.52
N ILE A 463 -20.06 6.12 13.62
CA ILE A 463 -21.14 6.85 12.94
C ILE A 463 -20.97 6.71 11.42
N SER A 464 -19.77 6.98 10.89
CA SER A 464 -19.48 6.80 9.47
C SER A 464 -19.66 5.35 9.03
N GLU A 465 -19.24 4.38 9.84
CA GLU A 465 -19.43 2.95 9.57
C GLU A 465 -20.92 2.60 9.43
N ILE A 466 -21.73 2.95 10.42
CA ILE A 466 -23.17 2.62 10.45
C ILE A 466 -23.91 3.25 9.28
N LEU A 467 -23.65 4.54 9.00
CA LEU A 467 -24.28 5.24 7.88
C LEU A 467 -23.89 4.63 6.53
N SER A 468 -22.62 4.24 6.39
CA SER A 468 -22.08 3.73 5.12
C SER A 468 -22.42 2.26 4.88
N THR A 469 -22.67 1.47 5.92
CA THR A 469 -22.83 -0.01 5.83
C THR A 469 -24.23 -0.46 6.20
N ALA A 470 -24.69 -0.18 7.42
CA ALA A 470 -25.96 -0.70 7.93
C ALA A 470 -27.17 -0.16 7.14
N LEU A 471 -27.08 1.06 6.60
CA LEU A 471 -28.13 1.64 5.75
C LEU A 471 -28.06 1.22 4.28
N SER A 472 -26.90 0.80 3.80
CA SER A 472 -26.66 0.47 2.38
C SER A 472 -26.65 -1.03 2.10
N GLY A 473 -26.36 -1.85 3.13
CA GLY A 473 -26.04 -3.27 3.00
C GLY A 473 -24.61 -3.55 2.49
N ALA A 474 -23.73 -2.54 2.46
CA ALA A 474 -22.32 -2.71 2.11
C ALA A 474 -21.53 -3.40 3.25
N PRO A 475 -20.39 -4.06 2.94
CA PRO A 475 -19.56 -4.74 3.94
C PRO A 475 -18.96 -3.77 4.98
N LEU A 476 -18.72 -4.29 6.17
CA LEU A 476 -18.02 -3.59 7.25
C LEU A 476 -16.53 -3.42 6.92
N SER A 477 -15.87 -2.44 7.56
CA SER A 477 -14.43 -2.14 7.36
C SER A 477 -13.53 -3.38 7.39
N PHE A 478 -13.77 -4.31 8.34
CA PHE A 478 -12.96 -5.53 8.52
C PHE A 478 -13.34 -6.68 7.56
N GLU A 479 -14.40 -6.50 6.77
CA GLU A 479 -14.85 -7.43 5.73
C GLU A 479 -14.40 -6.97 4.33
N LEU A 480 -14.00 -5.70 4.19
CA LEU A 480 -13.57 -5.13 2.91
C LEU A 480 -12.18 -5.65 2.50
N PRO A 481 -12.00 -5.99 1.21
CA PRO A 481 -10.67 -6.17 0.64
C PRO A 481 -9.83 -4.89 0.76
N GLY A 482 -8.52 -5.07 0.94
CA GLY A 482 -7.56 -3.96 1.00
C GLY A 482 -7.61 -3.06 -0.24
N MET A 483 -7.39 -1.76 -0.07
CA MET A 483 -7.34 -0.85 -1.22
C MET A 483 -6.15 -1.15 -2.14
N ILE A 484 -4.99 -1.45 -1.55
CA ILE A 484 -3.79 -1.88 -2.25
C ILE A 484 -3.68 -3.38 -2.06
N SER A 485 -3.87 -4.13 -3.15
CA SER A 485 -3.91 -5.59 -3.15
C SER A 485 -3.38 -6.12 -4.48
N ASP A 486 -2.86 -7.35 -4.48
CA ASP A 486 -2.49 -8.04 -5.73
C ASP A 486 -3.72 -8.35 -6.59
N ASP A 487 -4.89 -8.52 -5.96
CA ASP A 487 -6.17 -8.61 -6.63
C ASP A 487 -6.72 -7.21 -6.96
N MET A 488 -6.63 -6.86 -8.23
CA MET A 488 -7.18 -5.64 -8.81
C MET A 488 -8.32 -5.93 -9.79
N ALA A 489 -8.93 -7.13 -9.71
CA ALA A 489 -10.07 -7.54 -10.52
C ALA A 489 -11.36 -7.65 -9.71
N THR A 490 -11.30 -8.09 -8.45
CA THR A 490 -12.49 -8.23 -7.61
C THR A 490 -12.97 -6.86 -7.09
N PRO A 491 -14.24 -6.47 -7.34
CA PRO A 491 -14.82 -5.26 -6.78
C PRO A 491 -14.84 -5.27 -5.25
N ARG A 492 -14.68 -4.08 -4.64
CA ARG A 492 -14.60 -3.95 -3.18
C ARG A 492 -15.98 -3.88 -2.51
N GLY A 493 -17.01 -3.46 -3.24
CA GLY A 493 -18.37 -3.33 -2.70
C GLY A 493 -18.54 -2.25 -1.63
N LEU A 494 -17.72 -1.20 -1.66
CA LEU A 494 -17.59 -0.20 -0.60
C LEU A 494 -18.89 0.58 -0.38
N GLY A 495 -19.12 1.02 0.87
CA GLY A 495 -20.30 1.78 1.27
C GLY A 495 -20.02 3.26 1.49
N ALA A 496 -21.00 4.11 1.19
CA ALA A 496 -20.94 5.54 1.47
C ALA A 496 -22.33 6.11 1.78
N PHE A 497 -22.38 7.34 2.29
CA PHE A 497 -23.62 8.01 2.64
C PHE A 497 -23.52 9.52 2.45
N VAL A 498 -24.53 10.11 1.82
CA VAL A 498 -24.64 11.56 1.58
C VAL A 498 -25.93 12.08 2.19
N MET A 499 -25.88 13.27 2.78
CA MET A 499 -27.04 13.94 3.35
C MET A 499 -27.03 15.43 3.05
N ALA A 500 -28.18 15.99 2.71
CA ALA A 500 -28.38 17.40 2.43
C ALA A 500 -29.56 17.94 3.25
N PHE A 501 -29.43 19.19 3.73
CA PHE A 501 -30.50 19.93 4.39
C PHE A 501 -30.71 21.26 3.69
N ASP A 502 -31.97 21.63 3.45
CA ASP A 502 -32.33 22.92 2.89
C ASP A 502 -32.50 23.96 3.99
N PRO A 503 -31.62 24.97 4.10
CA PRO A 503 -31.79 26.04 5.07
C PRO A 503 -33.16 26.72 5.00
N ALA A 504 -33.79 26.77 3.81
CA ALA A 504 -35.12 27.35 3.62
C ALA A 504 -36.24 26.59 4.36
N ALA A 505 -36.04 25.29 4.65
CA ALA A 505 -36.96 24.50 5.47
C ALA A 505 -36.78 24.73 6.99
N PHE A 506 -35.74 25.48 7.38
CA PHE A 506 -35.44 25.83 8.78
C PHE A 506 -35.50 27.35 8.98
N ALA A 507 -34.39 27.98 9.39
CA ALA A 507 -34.33 29.41 9.67
C ALA A 507 -34.22 30.29 8.41
N GLY A 508 -34.04 29.71 7.23
CA GLY A 508 -33.81 30.44 5.98
C GLY A 508 -32.33 30.57 5.61
N LEU A 509 -32.06 30.62 4.30
CA LEU A 509 -30.71 30.69 3.73
C LEU A 509 -29.95 31.96 4.14
N GLU A 510 -30.64 33.11 4.22
CA GLU A 510 -30.03 34.38 4.62
C GLU A 510 -29.51 34.33 6.06
N ILE A 511 -30.34 33.84 7.00
CA ILE A 511 -29.94 33.67 8.41
C ILE A 511 -28.81 32.66 8.53
N PHE A 512 -28.87 31.56 7.78
CA PHE A 512 -27.83 30.54 7.77
C PHE A 512 -26.48 31.11 7.32
N THR A 513 -26.43 31.74 6.14
CA THR A 513 -25.19 32.28 5.56
C THR A 513 -24.61 33.42 6.40
N ASP A 514 -25.45 34.32 6.94
CA ASP A 514 -25.01 35.34 7.89
C ASP A 514 -24.40 34.73 9.16
N THR A 515 -25.02 33.68 9.70
CA THR A 515 -24.51 33.00 10.88
C THR A 515 -23.16 32.33 10.62
N ILE A 516 -23.00 31.63 9.49
CA ILE A 516 -21.72 31.04 9.08
C ILE A 516 -20.64 32.12 8.91
N ARG A 517 -20.97 33.27 8.29
CA ARG A 517 -20.03 34.39 8.14
C ARG A 517 -19.59 34.97 9.48
N ARG A 518 -20.54 35.26 10.38
CA ARG A 518 -20.24 35.77 11.72
C ARG A 518 -19.40 34.77 12.53
N TYR A 519 -19.71 33.48 12.43
CA TYR A 519 -18.95 32.43 13.11
C TYR A 519 -17.51 32.32 12.60
N ARG A 520 -17.30 32.28 11.28
CA ARG A 520 -15.95 32.27 10.66
C ARG A 520 -15.13 33.50 11.08
N ASN A 521 -15.74 34.68 11.05
CA ASN A 521 -15.07 35.91 11.47
C ASN A 521 -14.71 35.90 12.97
N ALA A 522 -15.59 35.36 13.82
CA ALA A 522 -15.30 35.19 15.23
C ALA A 522 -14.14 34.21 15.48
N ILE A 523 -14.06 33.11 14.74
CA ILE A 523 -12.93 32.17 14.80
C ILE A 523 -11.62 32.90 14.43
N ARG A 524 -11.58 33.55 13.27
CA ARG A 524 -10.38 34.25 12.77
C ARG A 524 -9.95 35.42 13.66
N GLY A 525 -10.91 36.05 14.33
CA GLY A 525 -10.67 37.14 15.29
C GLY A 525 -10.28 36.67 16.69
N SER A 526 -10.29 35.37 16.96
CA SER A 526 -9.91 34.83 18.26
C SER A 526 -8.41 34.98 18.50
N SER A 527 -8.03 35.31 19.74
CA SER A 527 -6.61 35.37 20.14
C SER A 527 -5.93 34.02 19.90
N ALA A 528 -4.84 34.03 19.14
CA ALA A 528 -3.99 32.86 18.93
C ALA A 528 -2.97 32.71 20.06
N ALA A 529 -2.52 31.47 20.29
CA ALA A 529 -1.33 31.22 21.11
C ALA A 529 -0.07 31.81 20.44
N GLN A 530 0.99 32.05 21.21
CA GLN A 530 2.23 32.61 20.68
C GLN A 530 2.80 31.74 19.54
N GLY A 531 2.96 32.34 18.36
CA GLY A 531 3.47 31.66 17.16
C GLY A 531 2.46 30.75 16.44
N ALA A 532 1.20 30.76 16.86
CA ALA A 532 0.12 30.02 16.20
C ALA A 532 -0.82 30.96 15.42
N GLU A 533 -1.61 30.38 14.53
CA GLU A 533 -2.69 31.04 13.79
C GLU A 533 -4.00 30.29 14.03
N VAL A 534 -5.09 31.02 14.22
CA VAL A 534 -6.44 30.42 14.35
C VAL A 534 -7.14 30.51 13.00
N MET A 535 -7.69 29.38 12.56
CA MET A 535 -8.28 29.24 11.23
C MET A 535 -9.67 28.60 11.34
N ALA A 536 -10.61 29.02 10.47
CA ALA A 536 -11.84 28.27 10.30
C ALA A 536 -11.61 27.04 9.41
N ALA A 537 -12.50 26.05 9.50
CA ALA A 537 -12.45 24.89 8.62
C ALA A 537 -12.52 25.32 7.15
N GLY A 538 -11.58 24.83 6.33
CA GLY A 538 -11.41 25.17 4.92
C GLY A 538 -10.43 26.32 4.67
N ASP A 539 -10.10 27.17 5.64
CA ASP A 539 -9.26 28.36 5.39
C ASP A 539 -7.87 27.98 4.85
N ARG A 540 -7.28 26.89 5.36
CA ARG A 540 -5.99 26.36 4.89
C ARG A 540 -6.09 25.89 3.44
N GLU A 541 -7.15 25.17 3.13
CA GLU A 541 -7.44 24.62 1.81
C GLU A 541 -7.70 25.74 0.79
N TRP A 542 -8.44 26.80 1.16
CA TRP A 542 -8.70 27.95 0.28
C TRP A 542 -7.44 28.77 -0.01
N ALA A 543 -6.58 28.96 0.99
CA ALA A 543 -5.29 29.62 0.80
C ALA A 543 -4.40 28.82 -0.17
N GLU A 544 -4.36 27.50 0.00
CA GLU A 544 -3.61 26.59 -0.87
C GLU A 544 -4.18 26.56 -2.29
N GLY A 545 -5.50 26.56 -2.45
CA GLY A 545 -6.18 26.65 -3.75
C GLY A 545 -5.79 27.90 -4.54
N LYS A 546 -5.77 29.06 -3.88
CA LYS A 546 -5.29 30.32 -4.50
C LYS A 546 -3.84 30.23 -4.94
N ARG A 547 -2.98 29.59 -4.13
CA ARG A 547 -1.57 29.39 -4.46
C ARG A 547 -1.40 28.48 -5.68
N ARG A 548 -2.11 27.34 -5.70
CA ARG A 548 -2.01 26.33 -6.77
C ARG A 548 -2.63 26.79 -8.09
N ALA A 549 -3.66 27.64 -8.05
CA ALA A 549 -4.21 28.27 -9.24
C ALA A 549 -3.14 29.09 -10.02
N LEU A 550 -2.18 29.68 -9.31
CA LEU A 550 -1.09 30.47 -9.90
C LEU A 550 0.17 29.64 -10.20
N GLN A 551 0.49 28.67 -9.34
CA GLN A 551 1.80 27.99 -9.35
C GLN A 551 1.76 26.54 -9.85
N GLY A 552 0.58 26.00 -10.15
CA GLY A 552 0.37 24.58 -10.41
C GLY A 552 0.39 23.72 -9.14
N MET A 553 -0.11 22.49 -9.28
CA MET A 553 -0.02 21.46 -8.26
C MET A 553 1.30 20.69 -8.37
N THR A 554 1.67 20.05 -7.27
CA THR A 554 2.89 19.25 -7.18
C THR A 554 2.57 17.78 -7.35
N LEU A 555 3.27 17.09 -8.25
CA LEU A 555 3.14 15.65 -8.46
C LEU A 555 4.48 14.95 -8.16
N ASP A 556 4.44 13.87 -7.39
CA ASP A 556 5.63 13.09 -7.10
C ASP A 556 6.13 12.35 -8.35
N GLN A 557 7.44 12.10 -8.40
CA GLN A 557 8.10 11.53 -9.58
C GLN A 557 7.56 10.12 -9.91
N THR A 558 7.22 9.32 -8.90
CA THR A 558 6.63 7.99 -9.09
C THR A 558 5.30 8.07 -9.84
N ALA A 559 4.45 9.03 -9.47
CA ALA A 559 3.20 9.27 -10.18
C ALA A 559 3.45 9.77 -11.61
N VAL A 560 4.40 10.69 -11.83
CA VAL A 560 4.76 11.17 -13.19
C VAL A 560 5.21 10.02 -14.08
N GLU A 561 6.08 9.15 -13.59
CA GLU A 561 6.59 7.99 -14.34
C GLU A 561 5.51 6.98 -14.66
N ALA A 562 4.60 6.69 -13.71
CA ALA A 562 3.47 5.81 -13.93
C ALA A 562 2.51 6.36 -15.00
N LEU A 563 2.18 7.65 -14.95
CA LEU A 563 1.31 8.29 -15.93
C LEU A 563 1.98 8.38 -17.31
N THR A 564 3.29 8.65 -17.36
CA THR A 564 4.06 8.67 -18.61
C THR A 564 4.06 7.29 -19.28
N ARG A 565 4.28 6.23 -18.50
CA ARG A 565 4.23 4.85 -19.00
C ARG A 565 2.85 4.52 -19.55
N PHE A 566 1.80 4.82 -18.79
CA PHE A 566 0.43 4.60 -19.25
C PHE A 566 0.13 5.36 -20.56
N ALA A 567 0.61 6.59 -20.69
CA ALA A 567 0.43 7.38 -21.90
C ALA A 567 1.08 6.74 -23.13
N GLN A 568 2.30 6.22 -22.97
CA GLN A 568 3.02 5.49 -24.01
C GLN A 568 2.31 4.19 -24.40
N GLU A 569 1.88 3.40 -23.43
CA GLU A 569 1.16 2.13 -23.65
C GLU A 569 -0.17 2.33 -24.38
N LYS A 570 -0.89 3.42 -24.07
CA LYS A 570 -2.20 3.73 -24.66
C LYS A 570 -2.14 4.64 -25.89
N GLY A 571 -0.97 5.17 -26.24
CA GLY A 571 -0.80 6.07 -27.38
C GLY A 571 -1.53 7.41 -27.24
N ILE A 572 -1.64 7.95 -26.02
CA ILE A 572 -2.24 9.28 -25.75
C ILE A 572 -1.14 10.34 -25.57
N PRO A 573 -1.43 11.64 -25.76
CA PRO A 573 -0.44 12.69 -25.56
C PRO A 573 0.12 12.68 -24.13
N PRO A 574 1.45 12.83 -23.94
CA PRO A 574 2.08 12.78 -22.62
C PRO A 574 1.60 13.92 -21.73
N LEU A 575 1.77 13.76 -20.42
CA LEU A 575 1.52 14.81 -19.43
C LEU A 575 2.59 15.90 -19.55
N GLU A 576 2.17 17.14 -19.75
CA GLU A 576 3.08 18.28 -19.78
C GLU A 576 3.38 18.75 -18.34
N VAL A 577 4.66 18.77 -17.99
CA VAL A 577 5.15 19.24 -16.69
C VAL A 577 5.87 20.58 -16.84
N VAL A 578 5.63 21.50 -15.90
CA VAL A 578 6.25 22.83 -15.87
C VAL A 578 7.57 22.77 -15.11
N GLY A 579 8.68 22.67 -15.85
CA GLY A 579 10.05 22.84 -15.34
C GLY A 579 10.58 21.69 -14.48
N SER A 580 11.61 21.00 -14.98
CA SER A 580 12.54 20.16 -14.20
C SER A 580 13.67 20.99 -13.61
#